data_AF-A0A069E958-F1
#
_entry.id   AF-A0A069E958-F1
#
_cell.length_a   1.000
_cell.length_b   1.000
_cell.length_c   1.000
_cell.angle_alpha   90.00
_cell.angle_beta   90.00
_cell.angle_gamma   90.00
#
_symmetry.space_group_name_H-M   'P 1'
#
loop_
_entity.id
_entity.type
_entity.pdbx_description
1 polymer ?
#
loop_
_entity_poly.entity_id
_entity_poly.type
_entity_poly.pdbx_seq_one_letter_code
_entity_poly.pdbx_strand_id
1 'polypeptide(L)'
;MSPLGLVLLALGWSAAVWAGASLICRKQPPPKVAQAIWRGAGLALAAPFAASLVVPGFSADIAAPLAELPLLEPVMAVPPQGTGAAAPAAGLRMPDIGTLILAVIAAGWAVRFLLWAISQVRLQRLKARAMRTRRPIGHWAEAVGLARTPHVQVIPRGAPFLAGILKRSVYVPAALINGAGASEVIVHELVHLKRGDLIARPLERIVADIFWFSPFAWWIRGQLDFWREAVVDEDTVELTGDRIAYARTLTSAARVSRDEAVLPVAAFILRKKGTLKMRLNQLLTEKTRPRRLGLVMALALACAAPMAIAQGMLIKGAAAAPGAAITYSHAVLDKARLTSAFGPRKHPITGEMKTHNGVDLADASGVAVYAPSAGVITSATKKDAYGNLVEMQAGGDTVLRFAQLKSMKVKAGDTVKPGDVIGTLGESGQATGPHLHLEVLRGGVAVDPQAEEGLVLADDLKLPAANP
;
A
#
# COMPACT_ATOMS: atom_id res chain seq x y z
N MET A 1 6.31 -7.72 -4.97
CA MET A 1 6.87 -6.58 -4.20
C MET A 1 7.05 -7.01 -2.75
N SER A 2 8.19 -6.72 -2.10
CA SER A 2 8.41 -7.11 -0.69
C SER A 2 7.56 -6.28 0.28
N PRO A 3 7.22 -6.79 1.49
CA PRO A 3 6.48 -6.02 2.50
C PRO A 3 7.17 -4.70 2.88
N LEU A 4 8.51 -4.68 2.92
CA LEU A 4 9.29 -3.47 3.13
C LEU A 4 9.07 -2.45 2.01
N GLY A 5 9.12 -2.90 0.75
CA GLY A 5 8.88 -2.05 -0.42
C GLY A 5 7.49 -1.41 -0.39
N LEU A 6 6.46 -2.15 0.03
CA LEU A 6 5.10 -1.62 0.18
C LEU A 6 5.03 -0.51 1.22
N VAL A 7 5.65 -0.69 2.39
CA VAL A 7 5.69 0.32 3.46
C VAL A 7 6.41 1.58 3.00
N LEU A 8 7.58 1.44 2.37
CA LEU A 8 8.36 2.58 1.86
C LEU A 8 7.59 3.35 0.79
N LEU A 9 6.91 2.65 -0.11
CA LEU A 9 6.08 3.25 -1.15
C LEU A 9 4.88 4.00 -0.54
N ALA A 10 4.20 3.41 0.46
CA ALA A 10 3.12 4.07 1.18
C ALA A 10 3.60 5.33 1.94
N LEU A 11 4.79 5.27 2.54
CA LEU A 11 5.42 6.41 3.20
C LEU A 11 5.74 7.52 2.20
N GLY A 12 6.42 7.19 1.09
CA GLY A 12 6.74 8.14 0.03
C GLY A 12 5.50 8.79 -0.58
N TRP A 13 4.46 8.01 -0.84
CA TRP A 13 3.17 8.52 -1.33
C TRP A 13 2.53 9.50 -0.34
N SER A 14 2.39 9.09 0.92
CA SER A 14 1.76 9.93 1.95
C SER A 14 2.54 11.23 2.19
N ALA A 15 3.87 11.21 2.06
CA ALA A 15 4.72 12.39 2.10
C ALA A 15 4.45 13.34 0.93
N ALA A 16 4.38 12.82 -0.30
CA ALA A 16 4.11 13.59 -1.50
C ALA A 16 2.72 14.26 -1.46
N VAL A 17 1.69 13.51 -1.05
CA VAL A 17 0.32 14.02 -0.87
C VAL A 17 0.29 15.13 0.17
N TRP A 18 0.94 14.94 1.32
CA TRP A 18 1.03 15.97 2.36
C TRP A 18 1.79 17.22 1.88
N ALA A 19 2.90 17.06 1.16
CA ALA A 19 3.69 18.16 0.64
C ALA A 19 2.91 18.99 -0.39
N GLY A 20 2.21 18.31 -1.31
CA GLY A 20 1.34 18.95 -2.29
C GLY A 20 0.24 19.77 -1.63
N ALA A 21 -0.54 19.16 -0.72
CA ALA A 21 -1.60 19.86 0.01
C ALA A 21 -1.06 21.05 0.82
N SER A 22 0.09 20.89 1.47
CA SER A 22 0.77 21.95 2.23
C SER A 22 1.16 23.12 1.33
N LEU A 23 1.73 22.86 0.15
CA LEU A 23 2.14 23.89 -0.81
C LEU A 23 0.97 24.74 -1.28
N ILE A 24 -0.18 24.10 -1.56
CA ILE A 24 -1.41 24.80 -1.94
C ILE A 24 -1.90 25.66 -0.77
N CYS A 25 -1.90 25.11 0.45
CA CYS A 25 -2.37 25.80 1.64
C CYS A 25 -1.46 26.95 2.12
N ARG A 26 -0.19 27.03 1.66
CA ARG A 26 0.69 28.18 1.92
C ARG A 26 0.09 29.51 1.43
N LYS A 27 -0.77 29.47 0.40
CA LYS A 27 -1.49 30.65 -0.11
C LYS A 27 -2.64 31.11 0.80
N GLN A 28 -2.78 30.52 1.99
CA GLN A 28 -3.81 30.82 2.98
C GLN A 28 -5.22 30.88 2.38
N PRO A 29 -5.68 29.81 1.70
CA PRO A 29 -7.03 29.79 1.15
C PRO A 29 -8.10 29.94 2.26
N PRO A 30 -9.33 30.31 1.89
CA PRO A 30 -10.45 30.36 2.83
C PRO A 30 -10.65 28.99 3.53
N PRO A 31 -11.15 28.96 4.78
CA PRO A 31 -11.27 27.73 5.56
C PRO A 31 -11.99 26.59 4.83
N LYS A 32 -13.10 26.90 4.15
CA LYS A 32 -13.88 25.93 3.36
C LYS A 32 -13.04 25.27 2.26
N VAL A 33 -12.21 26.05 1.57
CA VAL A 33 -11.36 25.53 0.50
C VAL A 33 -10.14 24.80 1.06
N ALA A 34 -9.52 25.33 2.12
CA ALA A 34 -8.44 24.64 2.81
C ALA A 34 -8.87 23.24 3.27
N GLN A 35 -10.05 23.14 3.89
CA GLN A 35 -10.60 21.86 4.31
C GLN A 35 -10.87 20.92 3.11
N ALA A 36 -11.39 21.44 2.00
CA ALA A 36 -11.60 20.65 0.79
C ALA A 36 -10.27 20.09 0.23
N ILE A 37 -9.21 20.90 0.21
CA ILE A 37 -7.86 20.46 -0.19
C ILE A 37 -7.37 19.32 0.70
N TRP A 38 -7.46 19.48 2.03
CA TRP A 38 -7.02 18.44 2.96
C TRP A 38 -7.91 17.19 2.93
N ARG A 39 -9.20 17.32 2.60
CA ARG A 39 -10.10 16.16 2.37
C ARG A 39 -9.69 15.41 1.11
N GLY A 40 -9.39 16.13 0.03
CA GLY A 40 -8.82 15.55 -1.19
C GLY A 40 -7.50 14.83 -0.90
N ALA A 41 -6.63 15.42 -0.09
CA ALA A 41 -5.39 14.79 0.36
C ALA A 41 -5.64 13.50 1.17
N GLY A 42 -6.60 13.52 2.10
CA GLY A 42 -7.00 12.32 2.86
C GLY A 42 -7.52 11.19 1.96
N LEU A 43 -8.36 11.51 0.98
CA LEU A 43 -8.85 10.54 -0.01
C LEU A 43 -7.72 10.03 -0.92
N ALA A 44 -6.81 10.92 -1.33
CA ALA A 44 -5.67 10.57 -2.18
C ALA A 44 -4.72 9.56 -1.52
N LEU A 45 -4.67 9.45 -0.19
CA LEU A 45 -3.89 8.40 0.49
C LEU A 45 -4.32 6.99 0.05
N ALA A 46 -5.60 6.78 -0.23
CA ALA A 46 -6.13 5.48 -0.68
C ALA A 46 -6.01 5.26 -2.20
N ALA A 47 -5.60 6.27 -2.98
CA ALA A 47 -5.60 6.22 -4.44
C ALA A 47 -4.72 5.08 -5.02
N PRO A 48 -3.51 4.79 -4.51
CA PRO A 48 -2.70 3.68 -5.03
C PRO A 48 -3.35 2.31 -4.83
N PHE A 49 -4.09 2.13 -3.74
CA PHE A 49 -4.81 0.88 -3.42
C PHE A 49 -6.10 0.74 -4.25
N ALA A 50 -6.81 1.84 -4.47
CA ALA A 50 -7.96 1.85 -5.37
C ALA A 50 -7.53 1.57 -6.82
N ALA A 51 -6.43 2.19 -7.27
CA ALA A 51 -5.81 1.90 -8.56
C ALA A 51 -5.40 0.43 -8.65
N SER A 52 -4.84 -0.15 -7.59
CA SER A 52 -4.51 -1.58 -7.55
C SER A 52 -5.75 -2.49 -7.51
N LEU A 53 -6.99 -2.01 -7.40
CA LEU A 53 -8.18 -2.86 -7.58
C LEU A 53 -8.66 -2.85 -9.03
N VAL A 54 -8.52 -1.70 -9.71
CA VAL A 54 -9.04 -1.47 -11.06
C VAL A 54 -8.04 -1.86 -12.16
N VAL A 55 -6.73 -1.70 -11.92
CA VAL A 55 -5.71 -2.24 -12.82
C VAL A 55 -5.89 -3.77 -12.84
N PRO A 56 -6.06 -4.48 -13.96
CA PRO A 56 -6.25 -5.93 -13.96
C PRO A 56 -5.13 -6.62 -13.17
N GLY A 57 -5.50 -7.48 -12.21
CA GLY A 57 -4.54 -8.30 -11.49
C GLY A 57 -4.24 -9.51 -12.36
N PHE A 58 -3.00 -9.61 -12.84
CA PHE A 58 -2.54 -10.81 -13.50
C PHE A 58 -2.19 -11.84 -12.45
N SER A 59 -3.15 -12.72 -12.19
CA SER A 59 -2.95 -13.88 -11.33
C SER A 59 -2.35 -14.98 -12.21
N ALA A 60 -1.09 -15.33 -11.97
CA ALA A 60 -0.60 -16.62 -12.40
C ALA A 60 -1.12 -17.64 -11.37
N ASP A 61 -2.04 -18.49 -11.77
CA ASP A 61 -2.30 -19.73 -11.04
C ASP A 61 -1.01 -20.54 -11.08
N ILE A 62 -0.24 -20.54 -9.99
CA ILE A 62 0.87 -21.48 -9.81
C ILE A 62 0.25 -22.83 -9.46
N ALA A 63 -0.27 -23.51 -10.48
CA ALA A 63 -0.68 -24.90 -10.40
C ALA A 63 0.44 -25.78 -10.96
N ALA A 64 1.42 -26.10 -10.11
CA ALA A 64 2.04 -27.43 -9.99
C ALA A 64 3.23 -27.35 -9.02
N PRO A 65 3.32 -28.23 -8.00
CA PRO A 65 4.62 -28.53 -7.41
C PRO A 65 5.51 -29.14 -8.51
N LEU A 66 6.79 -28.75 -8.51
CA LEU A 66 7.83 -29.29 -9.37
C LEU A 66 7.79 -30.83 -9.34
N ALA A 67 7.88 -31.47 -10.51
CA ALA A 67 8.33 -32.85 -10.55
C ALA A 67 9.78 -32.86 -10.02
N GLU A 68 9.97 -33.30 -8.78
CA GLU A 68 11.28 -33.74 -8.33
C GLU A 68 11.73 -34.83 -9.31
N LEU A 69 12.86 -34.59 -9.98
CA LEU A 69 13.54 -35.64 -10.72
C LEU A 69 13.77 -36.81 -9.74
N PRO A 70 13.52 -38.06 -10.14
CA PRO A 70 13.88 -39.20 -9.30
C PRO A 70 15.38 -39.13 -9.02
N LEU A 71 15.72 -38.95 -7.73
CA LEU A 71 17.09 -39.09 -7.25
C LEU A 71 17.53 -40.53 -7.57
N LEU A 72 18.56 -40.67 -8.40
CA LEU A 72 19.38 -41.88 -8.41
C LEU A 72 20.27 -41.83 -7.17
N GLU A 73 19.83 -42.43 -6.07
CA GLU A 73 20.80 -42.90 -5.08
C GLU A 73 21.51 -44.12 -5.66
N PRO A 74 22.85 -44.20 -5.61
CA PRO A 74 23.54 -45.44 -5.92
C PRO A 74 23.12 -46.49 -4.89
N VAL A 75 22.46 -47.55 -5.36
CA VAL A 75 22.13 -48.73 -4.55
C VAL A 75 23.43 -49.42 -4.16
N MET A 76 24.00 -49.02 -3.03
CA MET A 76 24.78 -49.92 -2.19
C MET A 76 23.85 -50.46 -1.13
N ALA A 77 23.37 -51.68 -1.34
CA ALA A 77 22.59 -52.42 -0.35
C ALA A 77 23.49 -52.74 0.87
N VAL A 78 23.49 -51.85 1.86
CA VAL A 78 23.88 -52.17 3.23
C VAL A 78 22.58 -52.39 4.01
N PRO A 79 22.34 -53.55 4.62
CA PRO A 79 21.14 -53.78 5.42
C PRO A 79 21.09 -52.80 6.60
N PRO A 80 19.91 -52.34 7.02
CA PRO A 80 19.79 -51.19 7.91
C PRO A 80 20.27 -51.59 9.31
N GLN A 81 21.46 -51.12 9.70
CA GLN A 81 21.74 -50.93 11.12
C GLN A 81 20.97 -49.70 11.56
N GLY A 82 20.03 -49.92 12.48
CA GLY A 82 19.17 -48.88 13.02
C GLY A 82 19.98 -47.73 13.60
N THR A 83 20.05 -46.64 12.85
CA THR A 83 20.31 -45.31 13.38
C THR A 83 18.98 -44.61 13.42
N GLY A 84 18.49 -44.36 14.63
CA GLY A 84 17.26 -43.60 14.83
C GLY A 84 17.37 -42.29 14.05
N ALA A 85 16.41 -42.05 13.16
CA ALA A 85 16.24 -40.75 12.54
C ALA A 85 16.12 -39.74 13.67
N ALA A 86 17.17 -38.94 13.90
CA ALA A 86 17.06 -37.79 14.76
C ALA A 86 15.96 -36.92 14.15
N ALA A 87 14.85 -36.78 14.87
CA ALA A 87 13.81 -35.83 14.52
C ALA A 87 14.52 -34.50 14.22
N PRO A 88 14.18 -33.80 13.12
CA PRO A 88 14.80 -32.52 12.83
C PRO A 88 14.60 -31.66 14.07
N ALA A 89 15.71 -31.29 14.71
CA ALA A 89 15.67 -30.42 15.86
C ALA A 89 14.82 -29.22 15.45
N ALA A 90 13.72 -28.99 16.17
CA ALA A 90 12.85 -27.84 15.99
C ALA A 90 13.63 -26.59 16.43
N GLY A 91 14.66 -26.24 15.67
CA GLY A 91 15.38 -25.00 15.79
C GLY A 91 14.38 -23.89 15.48
N LEU A 92 14.31 -22.92 16.38
CA LEU A 92 13.49 -21.73 16.23
C LEU A 92 13.90 -21.04 14.91
N ARG A 93 13.18 -21.31 13.82
CA ARG A 93 13.38 -20.62 12.54
C ARG A 93 12.98 -19.17 12.76
N MET A 94 13.96 -18.27 12.75
CA MET A 94 13.71 -16.83 12.77
C MET A 94 12.74 -16.50 11.63
N PRO A 95 11.62 -15.82 11.90
CA PRO A 95 10.69 -15.42 10.85
C PRO A 95 11.38 -14.53 9.83
N ASP A 96 11.03 -14.68 8.55
CA ASP A 96 11.51 -13.81 7.49
C ASP A 96 11.19 -12.34 7.80
N ILE A 97 12.08 -11.42 7.39
CA ILE A 97 11.94 -9.98 7.62
C ILE A 97 10.60 -9.47 7.08
N GLY A 98 10.12 -10.01 5.96
CA GLY A 98 8.81 -9.68 5.42
C GLY A 98 7.67 -10.02 6.40
N THR A 99 7.72 -11.18 7.02
CA THR A 99 6.72 -11.63 8.01
C THR A 99 6.76 -10.79 9.29
N LEU A 100 7.96 -10.41 9.75
CA LEU A 100 8.12 -9.50 10.89
C LEU A 100 7.50 -8.12 10.62
N ILE A 101 7.70 -7.56 9.43
CA ILE A 101 7.12 -6.27 9.04
C ILE A 101 5.59 -6.34 9.05
N LEU A 102 5.01 -7.39 8.46
CA LEU A 102 3.55 -7.58 8.46
C LEU A 102 3.00 -7.78 9.86
N ALA A 103 3.70 -8.53 10.73
CA ALA A 103 3.32 -8.70 12.12
C ALA A 103 3.31 -7.37 12.89
N VAL A 104 4.29 -6.50 12.67
CA VAL A 104 4.33 -5.15 13.26
C VAL A 104 3.15 -4.30 12.79
N ILE A 105 2.83 -4.32 11.49
CA ILE A 105 1.69 -3.59 10.92
C ILE A 105 0.38 -4.07 11.56
N ALA A 106 0.18 -5.39 11.63
CA ALA A 106 -1.01 -6.00 12.23
C ALA A 106 -1.12 -5.70 13.73
N ALA A 107 -0.02 -5.78 14.48
CA ALA A 107 0.02 -5.41 15.89
C ALA A 107 -0.37 -3.93 16.11
N GLY A 108 0.09 -3.04 15.23
CA GLY A 108 -0.31 -1.64 15.26
C GLY A 108 -1.82 -1.45 15.07
N TRP A 109 -2.44 -2.16 14.13
CA TRP A 109 -3.90 -2.14 13.97
C TRP A 109 -4.64 -2.70 15.19
N ALA A 110 -4.15 -3.78 15.80
CA ALA A 110 -4.73 -4.33 17.03
C ALA A 110 -4.69 -3.32 18.18
N VAL A 111 -3.56 -2.62 18.36
CA VAL A 111 -3.45 -1.53 19.36
C VAL A 111 -4.43 -0.40 19.04
N ARG A 112 -4.55 0.03 17.78
CA ARG A 112 -5.50 1.08 17.39
C ARG A 112 -6.95 0.69 17.64
N PHE A 113 -7.32 -0.54 17.34
CA PHE A 113 -8.63 -1.09 17.62
C PHE A 113 -8.91 -1.13 19.12
N LEU A 114 -7.97 -1.59 19.94
CA LEU A 114 -8.09 -1.59 21.39
C LEU A 114 -8.28 -0.18 21.96
N LEU A 115 -7.48 0.80 21.51
CA LEU A 115 -7.61 2.19 21.91
C LEU A 115 -8.98 2.77 21.51
N TRP A 116 -9.48 2.43 20.31
CA TRP A 116 -10.82 2.80 19.88
C TRP A 116 -11.90 2.18 20.76
N ALA A 117 -11.81 0.89 21.08
CA ALA A 117 -12.77 0.19 21.93
C ALA A 117 -12.83 0.80 23.34
N ILE A 118 -11.67 1.10 23.94
CA ILE A 118 -11.58 1.82 25.22
C ILE A 118 -12.27 3.19 25.12
N SER A 119 -12.02 3.95 24.06
CA SER A 119 -12.71 5.22 23.82
C SER A 119 -14.23 5.06 23.69
N GLN A 120 -14.71 4.03 23.01
CA GLN A 120 -16.15 3.77 22.89
C GLN A 120 -16.80 3.46 24.25
N VAL A 121 -16.20 2.56 25.03
CA VAL A 121 -16.70 2.21 26.36
C VAL A 121 -16.81 3.46 27.24
N ARG A 122 -15.77 4.30 27.26
CA ARG A 122 -15.80 5.51 28.07
C ARG A 122 -16.80 6.55 27.56
N LEU A 123 -17.01 6.67 26.25
CA LEU A 123 -18.03 7.54 25.66
C LEU A 123 -19.45 7.09 26.08
N GLN A 124 -19.73 5.78 26.05
CA GLN A 124 -21.03 5.27 26.51
C GLN A 124 -21.23 5.53 28.02
N ARG A 125 -20.19 5.37 28.84
CA ARG A 125 -20.25 5.72 30.28
C ARG A 125 -20.55 7.19 30.52
N LEU A 126 -19.99 8.09 29.72
CA LEU A 126 -20.27 9.53 29.82
C LEU A 126 -21.72 9.85 29.42
N LYS A 127 -22.19 9.27 28.32
CA LYS A 127 -23.58 9.43 27.85
C LYS A 127 -24.60 8.88 28.84
N ALA A 128 -24.28 7.77 29.51
CA ALA A 128 -25.16 7.18 30.53
C ALA A 128 -25.41 8.11 31.74
N ARG A 129 -24.52 9.09 31.95
CA ARG A 129 -24.66 10.10 33.02
C ARG A 129 -25.29 11.41 32.53
N ALA A 130 -25.69 11.48 31.27
CA ALA A 130 -26.24 12.69 30.69
C ALA A 130 -27.71 12.90 31.10
N MET A 131 -28.08 14.14 31.40
CA MET A 131 -29.44 14.53 31.75
C MET A 131 -30.06 15.35 30.63
N ARG A 132 -31.35 15.16 30.31
CA ARG A 132 -32.03 15.98 29.30
C ARG A 132 -32.28 17.39 29.84
N THR A 133 -32.07 18.40 29.01
CA THR A 133 -32.47 19.79 29.30
C THR A 133 -33.60 20.23 28.36
N ARG A 134 -34.48 21.12 28.85
CA ARG A 134 -35.62 21.67 28.08
C ARG A 134 -35.29 22.99 27.37
N ARG A 135 -34.02 23.31 27.15
CA ARG A 135 -33.63 24.56 26.48
C ARG A 135 -34.20 24.63 25.05
N PRO A 136 -34.93 25.70 24.68
CA PRO A 136 -35.47 25.83 23.35
C PRO A 136 -34.35 26.15 22.35
N ILE A 137 -34.04 25.19 21.49
CA ILE A 137 -33.04 25.34 20.41
C ILE A 137 -33.67 25.25 19.01
N GLY A 138 -35.01 25.28 18.93
CA GLY A 138 -35.75 25.15 17.67
C GLY A 138 -35.36 26.22 16.65
N HIS A 139 -35.40 27.50 17.06
CA HIS A 139 -35.02 28.63 16.21
C HIS A 139 -33.57 28.52 15.68
N TRP A 140 -32.60 28.09 16.51
CA TRP A 140 -31.23 27.87 16.06
C TRP A 140 -31.11 26.67 15.11
N ALA A 141 -31.83 25.58 15.39
CA ALA A 141 -31.84 24.42 14.49
C ALA A 141 -32.42 24.78 13.12
N GLU A 142 -33.45 25.62 13.09
CA GLU A 142 -34.06 26.16 11.87
C GLU A 142 -33.11 27.12 11.15
N ALA A 143 -32.47 28.06 11.86
CA ALA A 143 -31.50 29.00 11.29
C ALA A 143 -30.29 28.29 10.66
N VAL A 144 -29.82 27.19 11.27
CA VAL A 144 -28.77 26.33 10.70
C VAL A 144 -29.29 25.48 9.52
N GLY A 145 -30.60 25.36 9.35
CA GLY A 145 -31.25 24.59 8.29
C GLY A 145 -31.27 23.09 8.56
N LEU A 146 -31.47 22.66 9.82
CA LEU A 146 -31.63 21.26 10.19
C LEU A 146 -33.08 20.79 9.96
N ALA A 147 -33.23 19.63 9.33
CA ALA A 147 -34.56 19.02 9.11
C ALA A 147 -35.25 18.52 10.39
N ARG A 148 -34.49 18.28 11.46
CA ARG A 148 -35.00 17.85 12.76
C ARG A 148 -34.22 18.53 13.87
N THR A 149 -34.91 19.03 14.89
CA THR A 149 -34.29 19.60 16.08
C THR A 149 -33.69 18.49 16.94
N PRO A 150 -32.36 18.47 17.17
CA PRO A 150 -31.75 17.48 18.04
C PRO A 150 -32.10 17.74 19.50
N HIS A 151 -31.95 16.73 20.35
CA HIS A 151 -32.05 16.93 21.80
C HIS A 151 -30.73 17.46 22.37
N VAL A 152 -30.82 18.37 23.34
CA VAL A 152 -29.68 18.81 24.14
C VAL A 152 -29.64 18.03 25.43
N GLN A 153 -28.48 17.49 25.75
CA GLN A 153 -28.19 16.74 26.97
C GLN A 153 -27.05 17.41 27.71
N VAL A 154 -27.16 17.45 29.03
CA VAL A 154 -26.16 18.02 29.92
C VAL A 154 -25.30 16.89 30.47
N ILE A 155 -23.99 17.03 30.32
CA ILE A 155 -23.01 16.10 30.88
C ILE A 155 -22.34 16.74 32.10
N PRO A 156 -21.91 15.93 33.08
CA PRO A 156 -21.33 16.48 34.30
C PRO A 156 -19.98 17.17 34.04
N ARG A 157 -19.24 16.76 33.00
CA ARG A 157 -17.85 17.16 32.73
C ARG A 157 -17.41 16.88 31.31
N GLY A 158 -16.31 17.48 30.88
CA GLY A 158 -15.71 17.34 29.54
C GLY A 158 -15.95 18.52 28.60
N ALA A 159 -15.81 18.27 27.30
CA ALA A 159 -16.05 19.25 26.24
C ALA A 159 -17.44 19.03 25.61
N PRO A 160 -18.04 20.06 24.98
CA PRO A 160 -19.20 19.89 24.12
C PRO A 160 -18.92 18.89 22.98
N PHE A 161 -19.90 18.04 22.63
CA PHE A 161 -19.78 17.14 21.49
C PHE A 161 -21.15 16.67 20.96
N LEU A 162 -21.15 16.16 19.73
CA LEU A 162 -22.26 15.43 19.13
C LEU A 162 -22.13 13.91 19.29
N ALA A 163 -23.23 13.24 19.59
CA ALA A 163 -23.29 11.78 19.48
C ALA A 163 -24.67 11.25 19.07
N GLY A 164 -24.67 10.06 18.46
CA GLY A 164 -25.87 9.31 18.07
C GLY A 164 -26.04 9.22 16.55
N ILE A 165 -26.16 8.00 16.02
CA ILE A 165 -26.27 7.73 14.57
C ILE A 165 -27.69 8.03 14.07
N LEU A 166 -28.71 7.37 14.65
CA LEU A 166 -30.12 7.55 14.29
C LEU A 166 -30.80 8.70 15.05
N LYS A 167 -30.51 8.82 16.35
CA LYS A 167 -31.02 9.89 17.24
C LYS A 167 -29.86 10.78 17.66
N ARG A 168 -29.57 11.78 16.82
CA ARG A 168 -28.50 12.74 17.04
C ARG A 168 -28.82 13.64 18.25
N SER A 169 -27.89 13.79 19.17
CA SER A 169 -28.02 14.65 20.36
C SER A 169 -26.76 15.47 20.59
N VAL A 170 -26.94 16.69 21.08
CA VAL A 170 -25.88 17.62 21.47
C VAL A 170 -25.61 17.44 22.96
N TYR A 171 -24.37 17.17 23.34
CA TYR A 171 -23.95 17.01 24.73
C TYR A 171 -23.16 18.25 25.14
N VAL A 172 -23.60 18.95 26.18
CA VAL A 172 -22.97 20.20 26.66
C VAL A 172 -22.62 20.04 28.15
N PRO A 173 -21.41 20.43 28.59
CA PRO A 173 -21.06 20.42 30.01
C PRO A 173 -21.95 21.32 30.85
N ALA A 174 -22.27 20.89 32.07
CA ALA A 174 -23.06 21.68 33.02
C ALA A 174 -22.45 23.07 33.31
N ALA A 175 -21.12 23.17 33.27
CA ALA A 175 -20.41 24.45 33.44
C ALA A 175 -20.65 25.45 32.29
N LEU A 176 -20.99 24.97 31.09
CA LEU A 176 -21.18 25.82 29.91
C LEU A 176 -22.65 26.10 29.60
N ILE A 177 -23.59 25.24 30.04
CA ILE A 177 -25.00 25.36 29.65
C ILE A 177 -25.68 26.62 30.23
N ASN A 178 -25.24 27.10 31.40
CA ASN A 178 -25.83 28.26 32.07
C ASN A 178 -25.06 29.57 31.82
N GLY A 179 -23.95 29.53 31.07
CA GLY A 179 -23.14 30.71 30.78
C GLY A 179 -23.74 31.60 29.68
N ALA A 180 -23.32 32.86 29.63
CA ALA A 180 -23.72 33.81 28.59
C ALA A 180 -23.43 33.32 27.16
N GLY A 181 -22.38 32.51 26.99
CA GLY A 181 -21.96 31.93 25.70
C GLY A 181 -22.63 30.60 25.32
N ALA A 182 -23.64 30.15 26.07
CA ALA A 182 -24.17 28.81 25.90
C ALA A 182 -24.89 28.60 24.56
N SER A 183 -25.49 29.67 24.01
CA SER A 183 -26.18 29.61 22.71
C SER A 183 -25.17 29.41 21.59
N GLU A 184 -24.05 30.12 21.63
CA GLU A 184 -22.93 30.03 20.69
C GLU A 184 -22.30 28.63 20.68
N VAL A 185 -22.10 28.04 21.87
CA VAL A 185 -21.64 26.65 21.99
C VAL A 185 -22.62 25.68 21.34
N ILE A 186 -23.92 25.87 21.55
CA ILE A 186 -24.94 25.00 20.94
C ILE A 186 -24.96 25.19 19.42
N VAL A 187 -24.95 26.42 18.92
CA VAL A 187 -24.93 26.72 17.48
C VAL A 187 -23.70 26.09 16.82
N HIS A 188 -22.53 26.18 17.45
CA HIS A 188 -21.30 25.51 17.00
C HIS A 188 -21.50 24.00 16.78
N GLU A 189 -22.10 23.31 17.75
CA GLU A 189 -22.40 21.88 17.63
C GLU A 189 -23.50 21.60 16.59
N LEU A 190 -24.50 22.47 16.44
CA LEU A 190 -25.52 22.32 15.40
C LEU A 190 -24.93 22.49 13.99
N VAL A 191 -23.97 23.38 13.80
CA VAL A 191 -23.25 23.54 12.53
C VAL A 191 -22.45 22.28 12.20
N HIS A 192 -21.75 21.67 13.16
CA HIS A 192 -21.13 20.36 12.97
C HIS A 192 -22.14 19.30 12.52
N LEU A 193 -23.35 19.33 13.07
CA LEU A 193 -24.42 18.39 12.75
C LEU A 193 -24.92 18.56 11.32
N LYS A 194 -25.16 19.81 10.89
CA LYS A 194 -25.59 20.17 9.53
C LYS A 194 -24.57 19.76 8.49
N ARG A 195 -23.28 19.96 8.79
CA ARG A 195 -22.16 19.62 7.91
C ARG A 195 -21.87 18.11 7.82
N GLY A 196 -22.52 17.30 8.67
CA GLY A 196 -22.32 15.85 8.66
C GLY A 196 -20.98 15.40 9.27
N ASP A 197 -20.38 16.23 10.12
CA ASP A 197 -19.06 15.96 10.70
C ASP A 197 -19.06 14.73 11.61
N LEU A 198 -20.24 14.30 12.08
CA LEU A 198 -20.41 13.06 12.84
C LEU A 198 -20.03 11.80 12.03
N ILE A 199 -20.15 11.84 10.70
CA ILE A 199 -19.78 10.74 9.79
C ILE A 199 -18.37 10.96 9.23
N ALA A 200 -18.07 12.19 8.80
CA ALA A 200 -16.79 12.52 8.21
C ALA A 200 -15.62 12.30 9.19
N ARG A 201 -15.77 12.68 10.47
CA ARG A 201 -14.71 12.52 11.49
C ARG A 201 -14.27 11.05 11.66
N PRO A 202 -15.18 10.08 11.90
CA PRO A 202 -14.81 8.67 11.94
C PRO A 202 -14.15 8.17 10.66
N LEU A 203 -14.64 8.53 9.48
CA LEU A 203 -14.07 8.08 8.21
C LEU A 203 -12.64 8.59 8.00
N GLU A 204 -12.42 9.88 8.22
CA GLU A 204 -11.08 10.50 8.13
C GLU A 204 -10.11 9.91 9.17
N ARG A 205 -10.62 9.46 10.33
CA ARG A 205 -9.84 8.73 11.32
C ARG A 205 -9.47 7.32 10.86
N ILE A 206 -10.42 6.57 10.28
CA ILE A 206 -10.15 5.21 9.77
C ILE A 206 -9.02 5.25 8.75
N VAL A 207 -9.01 6.25 7.85
CA VAL A 207 -7.91 6.43 6.90
C VAL A 207 -6.56 6.58 7.62
N ALA A 208 -6.46 7.46 8.62
CA ALA A 208 -5.21 7.62 9.36
C ALA A 208 -4.82 6.38 10.19
N ASP A 209 -5.79 5.60 10.68
CA ASP A 209 -5.55 4.36 11.43
C ASP A 209 -5.09 3.22 10.49
N ILE A 210 -5.55 3.19 9.23
CA ILE A 210 -5.02 2.30 8.18
C ILE A 210 -3.53 2.62 7.96
N PHE A 211 -3.21 3.91 7.78
CA PHE A 211 -1.84 4.40 7.60
C PHE A 211 -1.16 4.78 8.92
N TRP A 212 -1.41 4.03 10.01
CA TRP A 212 -0.95 4.43 11.35
C TRP A 212 0.56 4.64 11.46
N PHE A 213 1.33 3.93 10.63
CA PHE A 213 2.79 3.99 10.55
C PHE A 213 3.30 5.22 9.77
N SER A 214 2.43 5.93 9.04
CA SER A 214 2.80 7.15 8.30
C SER A 214 2.62 8.41 9.15
N PRO A 215 3.68 9.15 9.50
CA PRO A 215 3.55 10.43 10.19
C PRO A 215 2.80 11.48 9.35
N PHE A 216 2.87 11.38 8.01
CA PHE A 216 2.20 12.30 7.10
C PHE A 216 0.68 12.12 7.09
N ALA A 217 0.19 10.88 7.20
CA ALA A 217 -1.24 10.62 7.38
C ALA A 217 -1.76 11.26 8.67
N TRP A 218 -0.98 11.21 9.76
CA TRP A 218 -1.32 11.91 11.02
C TRP A 218 -1.31 13.43 10.89
N TRP A 219 -0.40 14.00 10.10
CA TRP A 219 -0.41 15.44 9.83
C TRP A 219 -1.59 15.87 8.96
N ILE A 220 -1.92 15.12 7.90
CA ILE A 220 -3.12 15.35 7.08
C ILE A 220 -4.37 15.35 7.96
N ARG A 221 -4.53 14.34 8.83
CA ARG A 221 -5.65 14.27 9.78
C ARG A 221 -5.68 15.48 10.72
N GLY A 222 -4.51 15.89 11.24
CA GLY A 222 -4.42 17.07 12.11
C GLY A 222 -4.84 18.36 11.40
N GLN A 223 -4.54 18.50 10.11
CA GLN A 223 -4.99 19.63 9.29
C GLN A 223 -6.50 19.57 9.05
N LEU A 224 -7.05 18.39 8.72
CA LEU A 224 -8.49 18.18 8.60
C LEU A 224 -9.24 18.59 9.86
N ASP A 225 -8.75 18.17 11.02
CA ASP A 225 -9.34 18.54 12.31
C ASP A 225 -9.31 20.06 12.53
N PHE A 226 -8.18 20.73 12.27
CA PHE A 226 -8.07 22.17 12.40
C PHE A 226 -9.01 22.94 11.47
N TRP A 227 -8.99 22.62 10.18
CA TRP A 227 -9.78 23.35 9.19
C TRP A 227 -11.27 23.09 9.33
N ARG A 228 -11.67 21.91 9.79
CA ARG A 228 -13.07 21.63 10.13
C ARG A 228 -13.58 22.57 11.22
N GLU A 229 -12.80 22.74 12.29
CA GLU A 229 -13.13 23.65 13.39
C GLU A 229 -13.17 25.10 12.91
N ALA A 230 -12.20 25.51 12.08
CA ALA A 230 -12.16 26.87 11.51
C ALA A 230 -13.38 27.19 10.63
N VAL A 231 -13.86 26.22 9.83
CA VAL A 231 -15.09 26.39 9.04
C VAL A 231 -16.31 26.52 9.93
N VAL A 232 -16.40 25.71 10.99
CA VAL A 232 -17.51 25.81 11.95
C VAL A 232 -17.47 27.12 12.71
N ASP A 233 -16.30 27.62 13.08
CA ASP A 233 -16.14 28.92 13.71
C ASP A 233 -16.68 30.05 12.81
N GLU A 234 -16.37 30.02 11.51
CA GLU A 234 -16.84 30.99 10.52
C GLU A 234 -18.37 30.94 10.37
N ASP A 235 -18.93 29.75 10.12
CA ASP A 235 -20.38 29.54 9.97
C ASP A 235 -21.15 29.88 11.27
N THR A 236 -20.55 29.64 12.44
CA THR A 236 -21.17 29.98 13.74
C THR A 236 -21.25 31.49 13.94
N VAL A 237 -20.17 32.21 13.64
CA VAL A 237 -20.16 33.68 13.75
C VAL A 237 -21.11 34.34 12.75
N GLU A 238 -21.24 33.78 11.55
CA GLU A 238 -22.22 34.25 10.57
C GLU A 238 -23.66 34.15 11.10
N LEU A 239 -23.96 33.09 11.86
CA LEU A 239 -25.28 32.88 12.46
C LEU A 239 -25.51 33.68 13.75
N THR A 240 -24.50 33.83 14.61
CA THR A 240 -24.64 34.50 15.92
C THR A 240 -24.42 36.01 15.84
N GLY A 241 -23.82 36.52 14.76
CA GLY A 241 -23.64 37.96 14.49
C GLY A 241 -22.54 38.65 15.29
N ASP A 242 -22.06 38.08 16.40
CA ASP A 242 -20.98 38.67 17.22
C ASP A 242 -19.73 37.78 17.27
N ARG A 243 -18.72 38.19 16.50
CA ARG A 243 -17.41 37.51 16.41
C ARG A 243 -16.61 37.57 17.71
N ILE A 244 -16.68 38.67 18.46
CA ILE A 244 -15.89 38.88 19.68
C ILE A 244 -16.52 38.11 20.84
N ALA A 245 -17.84 38.16 20.98
CA ALA A 245 -18.55 37.33 21.96
C ALA A 245 -18.29 35.84 21.70
N TYR A 246 -18.36 35.40 20.44
CA TYR A 246 -18.04 34.03 20.08
C TYR A 246 -16.60 33.64 20.45
N ALA A 247 -15.61 34.49 20.15
CA ALA A 247 -14.21 34.26 20.52
C ALA A 247 -14.00 34.12 22.04
N ARG A 248 -14.70 34.92 22.86
CA ARG A 248 -14.68 34.81 24.32
C ARG A 248 -15.31 33.49 24.78
N THR A 249 -16.44 33.11 24.20
CA THR A 249 -17.10 31.82 24.47
C THR A 249 -16.19 30.64 24.13
N LEU A 250 -15.53 30.66 22.97
CA LEU A 250 -14.59 29.62 22.56
C LEU A 250 -13.43 29.48 23.55
N THR A 251 -12.91 30.62 24.03
CA THR A 251 -11.84 30.64 25.05
C THR A 251 -12.32 30.10 26.40
N SER A 252 -13.54 30.46 26.82
CA SER A 252 -14.17 29.94 28.05
C SER A 252 -14.39 28.43 27.98
N ALA A 253 -14.97 27.94 26.88
CA ALA A 253 -15.18 26.52 26.64
C ALA A 253 -13.87 25.72 26.63
N ALA A 254 -12.80 26.29 26.05
CA ALA A 254 -11.48 25.68 26.04
C ALA A 254 -10.82 25.64 27.44
N ARG A 255 -11.11 26.61 28.33
CA ARG A 255 -10.64 26.59 29.73
C ARG A 255 -11.31 25.47 30.51
N VAL A 256 -12.65 25.43 30.47
CA VAL A 256 -13.45 24.37 31.13
C VAL A 256 -13.01 22.97 30.68
N SER A 257 -12.69 22.81 29.39
CA SER A 257 -12.26 21.52 28.85
C SER A 257 -10.82 21.13 29.19
N ARG A 258 -9.94 22.09 29.55
CA ARG A 258 -8.51 21.83 29.82
C ARG A 258 -8.26 21.23 31.18
N ASP A 259 -8.98 21.69 32.20
CA ASP A 259 -8.73 21.31 33.60
C ASP A 259 -9.05 19.83 33.88
N GLU A 260 -9.79 19.17 32.99
CA GLU A 260 -10.23 17.78 33.15
C GLU A 260 -9.54 16.77 32.20
N ALA A 261 -8.54 17.24 31.43
CA ALA A 261 -7.87 16.46 30.37
C ALA A 261 -6.85 15.42 30.88
N VAL A 262 -7.06 14.82 32.05
CA VAL A 262 -6.03 14.00 32.72
C VAL A 262 -5.93 12.57 32.20
N LEU A 263 -6.90 12.00 31.47
CA LEU A 263 -6.70 10.75 30.70
C LEU A 263 -7.90 10.50 29.76
N PRO A 264 -7.86 10.96 28.50
CA PRO A 264 -9.11 11.28 27.84
C PRO A 264 -9.62 10.13 26.99
N VAL A 265 -10.91 9.83 27.15
CA VAL A 265 -11.76 9.30 26.05
C VAL A 265 -11.51 10.08 24.75
N ALA A 266 -11.24 11.38 24.95
CA ALA A 266 -10.94 12.42 23.98
C ALA A 266 -9.44 12.60 23.65
N ALA A 267 -8.53 11.65 23.96
CA ALA A 267 -7.16 11.66 23.41
C ALA A 267 -7.16 11.68 21.87
N PHE A 268 -8.32 11.36 21.29
CA PHE A 268 -8.62 11.30 19.88
C PHE A 268 -9.57 12.40 19.38
N ILE A 269 -10.02 13.36 20.20
CA ILE A 269 -10.99 14.40 19.78
C ILE A 269 -10.45 15.82 19.99
N LEU A 270 -9.53 16.06 20.93
CA LEU A 270 -8.92 17.38 21.13
C LEU A 270 -7.41 17.25 21.27
N ARG A 271 -6.65 17.78 20.30
CA ARG A 271 -5.19 17.88 20.38
C ARG A 271 -4.71 19.33 20.37
N LYS A 272 -3.77 19.58 21.30
CA LYS A 272 -2.79 20.67 21.52
C LYS A 272 -3.29 22.08 21.87
N LYS A 273 -2.64 22.63 22.91
CA LYS A 273 -2.68 24.03 23.38
C LYS A 273 -2.52 25.11 22.29
N GLY A 274 -2.05 24.76 21.08
CA GLY A 274 -1.78 25.69 19.97
C GLY A 274 -2.92 25.88 18.95
N THR A 275 -3.89 24.96 18.86
CA THR A 275 -4.97 25.05 17.86
C THR A 275 -5.93 26.20 18.18
N LEU A 276 -6.20 26.46 19.47
CA LEU A 276 -7.03 27.59 19.90
C LEU A 276 -6.46 28.93 19.45
N LYS A 277 -5.14 29.15 19.63
CA LYS A 277 -4.49 30.39 19.18
C LYS A 277 -4.61 30.55 17.66
N MET A 278 -4.38 29.47 16.92
CA MET A 278 -4.51 29.48 15.47
C MET A 278 -5.94 29.72 15.01
N ARG A 279 -6.94 29.10 15.64
CA ARG A 279 -8.39 29.29 15.36
C ARG A 279 -8.81 30.73 15.66
N LEU A 280 -8.40 31.26 16.81
CA LEU A 280 -8.68 32.65 17.18
C LEU A 280 -8.05 33.63 16.19
N ASN A 281 -6.80 33.37 15.77
CA ASN A 281 -6.16 34.18 14.74
C ASN A 281 -6.87 34.09 13.39
N GLN A 282 -7.32 32.89 12.98
CA GLN A 282 -8.14 32.71 11.76
C GLN A 282 -9.45 33.47 11.84
N LEU A 283 -10.11 33.44 13.00
CA LEU A 283 -11.41 34.06 13.21
C LEU A 283 -11.33 35.60 13.20
N LEU A 284 -10.32 36.16 13.87
CA LEU A 284 -10.19 37.60 14.06
C LEU A 284 -9.49 38.32 12.90
N THR A 285 -8.79 37.58 12.03
CA THR A 285 -8.08 38.16 10.88
C THR A 285 -8.95 38.08 9.63
N GLU A 286 -9.30 39.22 9.03
CA GLU A 286 -9.95 39.25 7.73
C GLU A 286 -8.99 38.77 6.63
N LYS A 287 -9.47 37.94 5.72
CA LYS A 287 -8.65 37.33 4.66
C LYS A 287 -9.17 37.65 3.26
N THR A 288 -8.22 37.87 2.36
CA THR A 288 -8.49 38.13 0.94
C THR A 288 -8.71 36.82 0.16
N ARG A 289 -9.63 36.83 -0.82
CA ARG A 289 -9.95 35.67 -1.67
C ARG A 289 -8.89 35.50 -2.78
N PRO A 290 -8.18 34.35 -2.87
CA PRO A 290 -7.20 34.14 -3.93
C PRO A 290 -7.85 33.78 -5.28
N ARG A 291 -7.60 34.60 -6.32
CA ARG A 291 -8.20 34.51 -7.67
C ARG A 291 -7.79 33.30 -8.54
N ARG A 292 -6.72 32.56 -8.20
CA ARG A 292 -6.15 31.48 -9.06
C ARG A 292 -6.06 30.11 -8.38
N LEU A 293 -6.92 29.83 -7.40
CA LEU A 293 -6.85 28.61 -6.60
C LEU A 293 -7.25 27.34 -7.36
N GLY A 294 -8.22 27.44 -8.28
CA GLY A 294 -8.66 26.32 -9.13
C GLY A 294 -7.57 25.76 -10.03
N LEU A 295 -6.72 26.63 -10.61
CA LEU A 295 -5.60 26.23 -11.46
C LEU A 295 -4.53 25.45 -10.68
N VAL A 296 -4.25 25.86 -9.44
CA VAL A 296 -3.27 25.17 -8.58
C VAL A 296 -3.80 23.80 -8.13
N MET A 297 -5.11 23.70 -7.84
CA MET A 297 -5.76 22.42 -7.53
C MET A 297 -5.75 21.46 -8.72
N ALA A 298 -6.04 21.95 -9.93
CA ALA A 298 -5.99 21.16 -11.15
C ALA A 298 -4.58 20.61 -11.43
N LEU A 299 -3.53 21.43 -11.24
CA LEU A 299 -2.14 21.01 -11.43
C LEU A 299 -1.71 19.94 -10.43
N ALA A 300 -2.12 20.06 -9.16
CA ALA A 300 -1.79 19.07 -8.12
C ALA A 300 -2.50 17.73 -8.33
N LEU A 301 -3.76 17.75 -8.80
CA LEU A 301 -4.49 16.55 -9.22
C LEU A 301 -3.86 15.88 -10.46
N ALA A 302 -3.37 16.69 -11.42
CA ALA A 302 -2.72 16.19 -12.63
C ALA A 302 -1.38 15.48 -12.36
N CYS A 303 -0.62 15.86 -11.32
CA CYS A 303 0.60 15.16 -10.93
C CYS A 303 0.35 13.92 -10.05
N ALA A 304 -0.76 13.90 -9.29
CA ALA A 304 -1.07 12.79 -8.39
C ALA A 304 -1.57 11.54 -9.15
N ALA A 305 -2.32 11.70 -10.23
CA ALA A 305 -2.89 10.58 -10.98
C ALA A 305 -1.83 9.67 -11.66
N PRO A 306 -0.81 10.19 -12.39
CA PRO A 306 0.23 9.36 -13.00
C PRO A 306 1.05 8.61 -11.95
N MET A 307 1.32 9.23 -10.80
CA MET A 307 2.10 8.63 -9.73
C MET A 307 1.28 7.57 -8.96
N ALA A 308 -0.02 7.77 -8.76
CA ALA A 308 -0.91 6.75 -8.21
C ALA A 308 -1.11 5.55 -9.16
N ILE A 309 -1.19 5.79 -10.48
CA ILE A 309 -1.26 4.73 -11.50
C ILE A 309 0.06 3.96 -11.55
N ALA A 310 1.21 4.65 -11.58
CA ALA A 310 2.53 4.01 -11.53
C ALA A 310 2.71 3.17 -10.25
N GLN A 311 2.23 3.65 -9.11
CA GLN A 311 2.23 2.89 -7.86
C GLN A 311 1.28 1.70 -7.89
N GLY A 312 0.07 1.84 -8.44
CA GLY A 312 -0.87 0.73 -8.65
C GLY A 312 -0.28 -0.35 -9.57
N MET A 313 0.44 0.07 -10.61
CA MET A 313 1.20 -0.80 -11.50
C MET A 313 2.39 -1.47 -10.80
N LEU A 314 3.07 -0.84 -9.85
CA LEU A 314 4.12 -1.51 -9.06
C LEU A 314 3.56 -2.47 -8.01
N ILE A 315 2.39 -2.16 -7.44
CA ILE A 315 1.67 -3.03 -6.51
C ILE A 315 1.16 -4.28 -7.23
N LYS A 316 0.70 -4.16 -8.48
CA LYS A 316 0.17 -5.27 -9.31
C LYS A 316 1.18 -5.92 -10.27
N GLY A 317 2.20 -5.19 -10.70
CA GLY A 317 3.03 -5.49 -11.88
C GLY A 317 4.52 -5.52 -11.57
N ALA A 318 4.91 -6.51 -10.75
CA ALA A 318 6.19 -7.19 -10.95
C ALA A 318 6.02 -8.49 -11.76
N ALA A 319 4.84 -8.70 -12.35
CA ALA A 319 4.59 -9.73 -13.35
C ALA A 319 4.29 -9.01 -14.67
N ALA A 320 5.07 -9.31 -15.70
CA ALA A 320 4.74 -8.96 -17.08
C ALA A 320 3.28 -9.36 -17.36
N ALA A 321 2.53 -8.55 -18.10
CA ALA A 321 1.13 -8.79 -18.38
C ALA A 321 0.89 -10.13 -19.13
N PRO A 322 0.09 -11.07 -18.58
CA PRO A 322 -0.52 -12.14 -19.36
C PRO A 322 -1.22 -11.60 -20.61
N GLY A 323 -0.78 -12.07 -21.77
CA GLY A 323 -1.34 -11.73 -23.07
C GLY A 323 -0.53 -10.73 -23.91
N ALA A 324 0.53 -10.13 -23.39
CA ALA A 324 1.47 -9.40 -24.26
C ALA A 324 2.25 -10.41 -25.11
N ALA A 325 2.09 -10.35 -26.43
CA ALA A 325 2.90 -11.13 -27.37
C ALA A 325 4.38 -10.91 -27.07
N ILE A 326 5.13 -11.99 -26.93
CA ILE A 326 6.56 -11.92 -26.64
C ILE A 326 7.26 -11.53 -27.93
N THR A 327 8.01 -10.43 -27.89
CA THR A 327 8.91 -10.06 -28.98
C THR A 327 10.33 -10.38 -28.53
N TYR A 328 10.89 -11.43 -29.09
CA TYR A 328 12.30 -11.72 -29.01
C TYR A 328 13.03 -10.81 -30.00
N SER A 329 14.06 -10.10 -29.54
CA SER A 329 14.79 -9.14 -30.38
C SER A 329 16.30 -9.18 -30.15
N HIS A 330 16.79 -10.20 -29.45
CA HIS A 330 18.20 -10.45 -29.22
C HIS A 330 18.45 -11.95 -29.08
N ALA A 331 19.61 -12.43 -29.52
CA ALA A 331 20.01 -13.82 -29.32
C ALA A 331 20.38 -14.11 -27.87
N VAL A 332 20.23 -15.36 -27.42
CA VAL A 332 20.63 -15.76 -26.05
C VAL A 332 22.15 -15.79 -25.89
N LEU A 333 22.88 -16.13 -26.95
CA LEU A 333 24.34 -16.16 -27.03
C LEU A 333 24.81 -15.51 -28.35
N ASP A 334 26.02 -14.97 -28.38
CA ASP A 334 26.61 -14.48 -29.63
C ASP A 334 27.00 -15.65 -30.54
N LYS A 335 27.48 -16.75 -29.95
CA LYS A 335 27.88 -17.97 -30.65
C LYS A 335 27.50 -19.21 -29.86
N ALA A 336 27.08 -20.27 -30.54
CA ALA A 336 26.88 -21.56 -29.89
C ALA A 336 26.88 -22.73 -30.86
N ARG A 337 27.27 -23.90 -30.34
CA ARG A 337 26.96 -25.18 -30.98
C ARG A 337 25.86 -25.89 -30.20
N LEU A 338 24.75 -26.22 -30.87
CA LEU A 338 23.72 -27.08 -30.30
C LEU A 338 24.29 -28.48 -30.06
N THR A 339 24.31 -28.91 -28.79
CA THR A 339 24.85 -30.22 -28.37
C THR A 339 23.76 -31.21 -27.98
N SER A 340 22.61 -30.72 -27.52
CA SER A 340 21.44 -31.54 -27.22
C SER A 340 20.17 -30.76 -27.53
N ALA A 341 19.26 -31.36 -28.31
CA ALA A 341 17.95 -30.81 -28.62
C ALA A 341 16.92 -31.13 -27.53
N PHE A 342 15.78 -30.46 -27.59
CA PHE A 342 14.62 -30.77 -26.75
C PHE A 342 14.00 -32.13 -27.14
N GLY A 343 13.36 -32.80 -26.19
CA GLY A 343 12.59 -34.03 -26.43
C GLY A 343 13.27 -35.32 -25.96
N PRO A 344 12.71 -36.49 -26.32
CA PRO A 344 13.16 -37.78 -25.80
C PRO A 344 14.56 -38.12 -26.31
N ARG A 345 15.51 -38.31 -25.39
CA ARG A 345 16.88 -38.73 -25.69
C ARG A 345 17.31 -39.92 -24.85
N LYS A 346 18.23 -40.71 -25.39
CA LYS A 346 18.94 -41.73 -24.62
C LYS A 346 19.94 -41.04 -23.70
N HIS A 347 19.80 -41.23 -22.38
CA HIS A 347 20.64 -40.58 -21.38
C HIS A 347 22.11 -41.03 -21.56
N PRO A 348 23.08 -40.10 -21.69
CA PRO A 348 24.45 -40.42 -22.10
C PRO A 348 25.22 -41.27 -21.09
N ILE A 349 24.74 -41.36 -19.85
CA ILE A 349 25.39 -42.10 -18.76
C ILE A 349 24.64 -43.40 -18.42
N THR A 350 23.30 -43.43 -18.53
CA THR A 350 22.47 -44.57 -18.05
C THR A 350 21.80 -45.37 -19.17
N GLY A 351 21.74 -44.84 -20.40
CA GLY A 351 21.15 -45.53 -21.55
C GLY A 351 19.61 -45.57 -21.58
N GLU A 352 18.93 -44.97 -20.60
CA GLU A 352 17.47 -44.88 -20.54
C GLU A 352 16.92 -43.73 -21.38
N MET A 353 15.68 -43.86 -21.87
CA MET A 353 14.98 -42.78 -22.56
C MET A 353 14.49 -41.74 -21.55
N LYS A 354 15.11 -40.56 -21.56
CA LYS A 354 14.75 -39.43 -20.70
C LYS A 354 14.40 -38.22 -21.57
N THR A 355 13.32 -37.53 -21.23
CA THR A 355 12.94 -36.30 -21.92
C THR A 355 13.86 -35.16 -21.49
N HIS A 356 14.47 -34.50 -22.47
CA HIS A 356 15.22 -33.28 -22.28
C HIS A 356 14.26 -32.09 -22.36
N ASN A 357 14.10 -31.35 -21.26
CA ASN A 357 13.11 -30.28 -21.12
C ASN A 357 13.59 -28.92 -21.68
N GLY A 358 14.73 -28.91 -22.37
CA GLY A 358 15.35 -27.70 -22.93
C GLY A 358 16.33 -28.02 -24.04
N VAL A 359 17.21 -27.08 -24.35
CA VAL A 359 18.32 -27.23 -25.30
C VAL A 359 19.65 -26.95 -24.62
N ASP A 360 20.70 -27.66 -25.04
CA ASP A 360 22.06 -27.47 -24.54
C ASP A 360 22.92 -26.81 -25.62
N LEU A 361 23.37 -25.58 -25.33
CA LEU A 361 24.16 -24.73 -26.22
C LEU A 361 25.59 -24.63 -25.68
N ALA A 362 26.54 -25.25 -26.38
CA ALA A 362 27.94 -25.25 -25.97
C ALA A 362 28.70 -24.05 -26.56
N ASP A 363 29.44 -23.36 -25.69
CA ASP A 363 30.43 -22.33 -26.03
C ASP A 363 31.47 -22.23 -24.90
N ALA A 364 32.45 -21.33 -25.02
CA ALA A 364 33.48 -21.13 -24.01
C ALA A 364 32.92 -20.67 -22.66
N SER A 365 33.42 -21.28 -21.57
CA SER A 365 33.07 -20.89 -20.20
C SER A 365 33.36 -19.41 -19.94
N GLY A 366 32.38 -18.68 -19.42
CA GLY A 366 32.50 -17.25 -19.10
C GLY A 366 31.94 -16.29 -20.15
N VAL A 367 31.53 -16.77 -21.33
CA VAL A 367 30.83 -15.96 -22.34
C VAL A 367 29.52 -15.42 -21.78
N ALA A 368 29.13 -14.22 -22.19
CA ALA A 368 27.91 -13.56 -21.74
C ALA A 368 26.66 -14.31 -22.22
N VAL A 369 25.69 -14.46 -21.33
CA VAL A 369 24.34 -14.94 -21.64
C VAL A 369 23.40 -13.75 -21.58
N TYR A 370 22.63 -13.53 -22.63
CA TYR A 370 21.77 -12.36 -22.78
C TYR A 370 20.30 -12.70 -22.58
N ALA A 371 19.52 -11.72 -22.12
CA ALA A 371 18.07 -11.79 -22.17
C ALA A 371 17.58 -11.65 -23.63
N PRO A 372 16.82 -12.61 -24.18
CA PRO A 372 16.34 -12.54 -25.56
C PRO A 372 15.14 -11.59 -25.75
N SER A 373 14.46 -11.24 -24.65
CA SER A 373 13.30 -10.35 -24.62
C SER A 373 13.36 -9.43 -23.39
N ALA A 374 12.46 -8.45 -23.33
CA ALA A 374 12.20 -7.76 -22.06
C ALA A 374 11.58 -8.75 -21.06
N GLY A 375 11.85 -8.57 -19.77
CA GLY A 375 11.31 -9.47 -18.75
C GLY A 375 11.66 -9.07 -17.32
N VAL A 376 11.16 -9.85 -16.37
CA VAL A 376 11.47 -9.72 -14.93
C VAL A 376 12.09 -11.00 -14.42
N ILE A 377 13.20 -10.89 -13.71
CA ILE A 377 13.87 -12.03 -13.08
C ILE A 377 13.03 -12.49 -11.89
N THR A 378 12.49 -13.71 -11.95
CA THR A 378 11.68 -14.29 -10.88
C THR A 378 12.53 -15.03 -9.86
N SER A 379 13.67 -15.58 -10.29
CA SER A 379 14.62 -16.31 -9.44
C SER A 379 16.04 -16.21 -10.00
N ALA A 380 17.03 -16.13 -9.11
CA ALA A 380 18.46 -16.21 -9.43
C ALA A 380 19.15 -16.94 -8.27
N THR A 381 19.23 -18.26 -8.35
CA THR A 381 19.65 -19.12 -7.24
C THR A 381 20.46 -20.32 -7.73
N LYS A 382 21.21 -20.95 -6.83
CA LYS A 382 21.86 -22.22 -7.11
C LYS A 382 20.90 -23.37 -6.77
N LYS A 383 20.62 -24.26 -7.72
CA LYS A 383 19.86 -25.51 -7.56
C LYS A 383 20.75 -26.68 -7.96
N ASP A 384 20.62 -27.85 -7.34
CA ASP A 384 21.60 -28.94 -7.46
C ASP A 384 21.94 -29.33 -8.92
N ALA A 385 20.99 -29.94 -9.64
CA ALA A 385 21.23 -30.40 -11.01
C ALA A 385 21.40 -29.25 -12.02
N TYR A 386 20.69 -28.14 -11.82
CA TYR A 386 20.71 -26.96 -12.70
C TYR A 386 21.91 -26.04 -12.47
N GLY A 387 22.67 -26.20 -11.38
CA GLY A 387 23.72 -25.27 -10.99
C GLY A 387 23.16 -23.88 -10.67
N ASN A 388 23.91 -22.85 -11.05
CA ASN A 388 23.39 -21.47 -11.02
C ASN A 388 22.31 -21.31 -12.09
N LEU A 389 21.12 -20.93 -11.64
CA LEU A 389 19.91 -20.84 -12.44
C LEU A 389 19.33 -19.42 -12.34
N VAL A 390 19.05 -18.83 -13.50
CA VAL A 390 18.23 -17.62 -13.63
C VAL A 390 16.89 -18.00 -14.26
N GLU A 391 15.79 -17.62 -13.62
CA GLU A 391 14.43 -17.76 -14.14
C GLU A 391 13.89 -16.37 -14.46
N MET A 392 13.37 -16.17 -15.68
CA MET A 392 12.88 -14.90 -16.19
C MET A 392 11.45 -15.04 -16.72
N GLN A 393 10.54 -14.21 -16.22
CA GLN A 393 9.22 -14.03 -16.81
C GLN A 393 9.35 -13.11 -18.04
N ALA A 394 9.24 -13.67 -19.25
CA ALA A 394 9.43 -12.96 -20.52
C ALA A 394 8.17 -12.20 -20.98
N GLY A 395 6.99 -12.71 -20.64
CA GLY A 395 5.70 -12.16 -21.06
C GLY A 395 4.64 -13.27 -21.08
N GLY A 396 3.35 -12.91 -21.06
CA GLY A 396 2.31 -13.94 -21.07
C GLY A 396 2.41 -14.87 -19.85
N ASP A 397 2.26 -16.16 -20.13
CA ASP A 397 2.51 -17.31 -19.25
C ASP A 397 3.88 -17.97 -19.52
N THR A 398 4.80 -17.24 -20.18
CA THR A 398 6.10 -17.79 -20.60
C THR A 398 7.24 -17.43 -19.64
N VAL A 399 7.95 -18.48 -19.20
CA VAL A 399 9.14 -18.40 -18.35
C VAL A 399 10.34 -18.98 -19.10
N LEU A 400 11.45 -18.25 -19.10
CA LEU A 400 12.74 -18.70 -19.62
C LEU A 400 13.65 -19.08 -18.46
N ARG A 401 14.33 -20.22 -18.57
CA ARG A 401 15.31 -20.69 -17.59
C ARG A 401 16.68 -20.81 -18.20
N PHE A 402 17.67 -20.22 -17.54
CA PHE A 402 19.07 -20.21 -17.95
C PHE A 402 19.89 -20.89 -16.86
N ALA A 403 20.34 -22.11 -17.13
CA ALA A 403 21.00 -22.96 -16.16
C ALA A 403 22.48 -23.24 -16.52
N GLN A 404 23.16 -23.94 -15.61
CA GLN A 404 24.59 -24.26 -15.67
C GLN A 404 25.50 -23.02 -15.66
N LEU A 405 24.98 -21.84 -15.28
CA LEU A 405 25.74 -20.59 -15.38
C LEU A 405 26.99 -20.59 -14.50
N LYS A 406 28.08 -19.98 -14.94
CA LYS A 406 29.28 -19.75 -14.12
C LYS A 406 29.03 -18.64 -13.10
N SER A 407 28.35 -17.58 -13.51
CA SER A 407 27.95 -16.47 -12.63
C SER A 407 26.59 -15.91 -13.03
N MET A 408 25.83 -15.43 -12.04
CA MET A 408 24.58 -14.70 -12.25
C MET A 408 24.88 -13.20 -12.12
N LYS A 409 24.45 -12.40 -13.10
CA LYS A 409 24.66 -10.93 -13.11
C LYS A 409 23.41 -10.15 -12.68
N VAL A 410 22.33 -10.86 -12.42
CA VAL A 410 21.03 -10.34 -12.00
C VAL A 410 20.56 -11.02 -10.71
N LYS A 411 19.55 -10.44 -10.07
CA LYS A 411 18.86 -10.97 -8.88
C LYS A 411 17.35 -10.94 -9.08
N ALA A 412 16.64 -11.72 -8.26
CA ALA A 412 15.19 -11.73 -8.27
C ALA A 412 14.60 -10.31 -8.08
N GLY A 413 13.66 -9.94 -8.94
CA GLY A 413 13.03 -8.63 -9.00
C GLY A 413 13.66 -7.64 -9.99
N ASP A 414 14.82 -7.95 -10.57
CA ASP A 414 15.42 -7.11 -11.61
C ASP A 414 14.56 -7.14 -12.89
N THR A 415 14.42 -5.98 -13.54
CA THR A 415 13.82 -5.88 -14.87
C THR A 415 14.94 -5.81 -15.91
N VAL A 416 14.84 -6.61 -16.95
CA VAL A 416 15.83 -6.71 -18.03
C VAL A 416 15.23 -6.35 -19.37
N LYS A 417 16.06 -5.82 -20.26
CA LYS A 417 15.78 -5.53 -21.66
C LYS A 417 16.45 -6.57 -22.56
N PRO A 418 15.99 -6.74 -23.81
CA PRO A 418 16.70 -7.57 -24.77
C PRO A 418 18.17 -7.13 -24.89
N GLY A 419 19.09 -8.09 -24.83
CA GLY A 419 20.54 -7.84 -24.88
C GLY A 419 21.20 -7.52 -23.53
N ASP A 420 20.44 -7.41 -22.44
CA ASP A 420 21.05 -7.29 -21.11
C ASP A 420 21.73 -8.61 -20.71
N VAL A 421 22.92 -8.51 -20.13
CA VAL A 421 23.67 -9.68 -19.63
C VAL A 421 23.05 -10.18 -18.34
N ILE A 422 22.48 -11.39 -18.38
CA ILE A 422 21.84 -12.03 -17.22
C ILE A 422 22.81 -12.93 -16.44
N GLY A 423 23.85 -13.41 -17.09
CA GLY A 423 24.82 -14.31 -16.50
C GLY A 423 25.99 -14.58 -17.43
N THR A 424 26.83 -15.52 -17.02
CA THR A 424 27.89 -16.05 -17.88
C THR A 424 27.79 -17.56 -17.98
N LEU A 425 28.05 -18.11 -19.16
CA LEU A 425 28.01 -19.54 -19.44
C LEU A 425 29.01 -20.31 -18.56
N GLY A 426 28.63 -21.50 -18.10
CA GLY A 426 29.47 -22.31 -17.22
C GLY A 426 29.13 -23.79 -17.25
N GLU A 427 29.41 -24.45 -16.13
CA GLU A 427 29.22 -25.89 -15.90
C GLU A 427 28.93 -26.17 -14.41
N SER A 428 28.18 -25.28 -13.75
CA SER A 428 28.09 -25.25 -12.28
C SER A 428 27.19 -26.29 -11.62
N GLY A 429 26.40 -27.03 -12.40
CA GLY A 429 25.52 -28.12 -11.96
C GLY A 429 25.97 -29.48 -12.48
N GLN A 430 25.01 -30.35 -12.81
CA GLN A 430 25.29 -31.64 -13.43
C GLN A 430 25.58 -31.47 -14.94
N ALA A 431 26.79 -31.02 -15.26
CA ALA A 431 27.27 -30.77 -16.61
C ALA A 431 28.52 -31.59 -16.93
N THR A 432 28.65 -32.09 -18.16
CA THR A 432 29.85 -32.80 -18.64
C THR A 432 30.88 -31.87 -19.29
N GLY A 433 30.57 -30.58 -19.40
CA GLY A 433 31.42 -29.52 -19.93
C GLY A 433 30.64 -28.21 -20.07
N PRO A 434 31.30 -27.10 -20.46
CA PRO A 434 30.68 -25.79 -20.53
C PRO A 434 29.54 -25.73 -21.55
N HIS A 435 28.33 -25.45 -21.07
CA HIS A 435 27.15 -25.21 -21.92
C HIS A 435 26.10 -24.39 -21.17
N LEU A 436 25.22 -23.73 -21.93
CA LEU A 436 23.97 -23.17 -21.43
C LEU A 436 22.85 -24.19 -21.63
N HIS A 437 22.18 -24.55 -20.54
CA HIS A 437 20.92 -25.28 -20.60
C HIS A 437 19.76 -24.26 -20.57
N LEU A 438 19.01 -24.16 -21.68
CA LEU A 438 17.91 -23.22 -21.86
C LEU A 438 16.58 -23.97 -21.91
N GLU A 439 15.64 -23.62 -21.02
CA GLU A 439 14.25 -24.10 -21.09
C GLU A 439 13.30 -22.93 -21.40
N VAL A 440 12.26 -23.22 -22.18
CA VAL A 440 11.09 -22.35 -22.38
C VAL A 440 9.89 -23.05 -21.76
N LEU A 441 9.22 -22.40 -20.81
CA LEU A 441 8.02 -22.93 -20.17
C LEU A 441 6.82 -22.06 -20.52
N ARG A 442 5.73 -22.66 -21.00
CA ARG A 442 4.46 -21.98 -21.27
C ARG A 442 3.38 -22.58 -20.38
N GLY A 443 2.76 -21.78 -19.53
CA GLY A 443 1.76 -22.27 -18.57
C GLY A 443 2.34 -23.33 -17.60
N GLY A 444 3.65 -23.29 -17.34
CA GLY A 444 4.36 -24.27 -16.50
C GLY A 444 4.81 -25.55 -17.22
N VAL A 445 4.50 -25.73 -18.50
CA VAL A 445 4.92 -26.90 -19.30
C VAL A 445 6.11 -26.53 -20.19
N ALA A 446 7.15 -27.36 -20.17
CA ALA A 446 8.31 -27.16 -21.04
C ALA A 446 7.94 -27.40 -22.51
N VAL A 447 8.31 -26.46 -23.38
CA VAL A 447 8.13 -26.53 -24.84
C VAL A 447 9.49 -26.45 -25.53
N ASP A 448 9.56 -26.87 -26.79
CA ASP A 448 10.80 -26.89 -27.56
C ASP A 448 11.31 -25.45 -27.84
N PRO A 449 12.47 -25.04 -27.28
CA PRO A 449 13.06 -23.73 -27.57
C PRO A 449 13.41 -23.53 -29.06
N GLN A 450 13.63 -24.59 -29.84
CA GLN A 450 13.91 -24.47 -31.28
C GLN A 450 12.65 -24.21 -32.11
N ALA A 451 11.47 -24.54 -31.59
CA ALA A 451 10.18 -24.30 -32.24
C ALA A 451 9.51 -22.99 -31.77
N GLU A 452 10.09 -22.30 -30.80
CA GLU A 452 9.57 -21.04 -30.28
C GLU A 452 9.78 -19.91 -31.31
N GLU A 453 8.68 -19.41 -31.85
CA GLU A 453 8.70 -18.43 -32.94
C GLU A 453 9.43 -17.13 -32.53
N GLY A 454 10.44 -16.75 -33.32
CA GLY A 454 11.25 -15.54 -33.10
C GLY A 454 12.38 -15.68 -32.08
N LEU A 455 12.44 -16.76 -31.29
CA LEU A 455 13.53 -16.98 -30.34
C LEU A 455 14.82 -17.34 -31.09
N VAL A 456 15.84 -16.50 -30.94
CA VAL A 456 17.18 -16.75 -31.52
C VAL A 456 18.09 -17.32 -30.44
N LEU A 457 18.51 -18.58 -30.61
CA LEU A 457 19.35 -19.28 -29.62
C LEU A 457 20.80 -18.76 -29.64
N ALA A 458 21.37 -18.57 -30.82
CA ALA A 458 22.64 -17.86 -31.02
C ALA A 458 22.71 -17.25 -32.42
N ASP A 459 23.46 -16.16 -32.60
CA ASP A 459 23.54 -15.45 -33.89
C ASP A 459 24.16 -16.29 -35.02
N ASP A 460 25.08 -17.20 -34.68
CA ASP A 460 25.76 -18.07 -35.64
C ASP A 460 25.12 -19.46 -35.82
N LEU A 461 24.11 -19.79 -35.02
CA LEU A 461 23.48 -21.10 -35.02
C LEU A 461 22.42 -21.20 -36.11
N LYS A 462 22.74 -21.90 -37.20
CA LYS A 462 21.77 -22.28 -38.23
C LYS A 462 21.00 -23.52 -37.79
N LEU A 463 19.75 -23.35 -37.35
CA LEU A 463 18.84 -24.46 -37.13
C LEU A 463 18.38 -25.05 -38.47
N PRO A 464 18.27 -26.38 -38.62
CA PRO A 464 17.60 -26.95 -39.78
C PRO A 464 16.14 -26.48 -39.81
N ALA A 465 15.64 -26.10 -40.99
CA ALA A 465 14.26 -25.63 -41.13
C ALA A 465 13.28 -26.66 -40.54
N ALA A 466 12.37 -26.20 -39.68
CA ALA A 466 11.29 -27.03 -39.15
C ALA A 466 10.54 -27.65 -40.34
N ASN A 467 10.49 -28.98 -40.41
CA ASN A 467 9.66 -29.64 -41.42
C ASN A 467 8.18 -29.30 -41.12
N PRO A 468 7.40 -28.92 -42.15
CA PRO A 468 6.03 -28.42 -42.01
C PRO A 468 5.04 -29.45 -41.47
#